data_AF-A0A915UUJ0-F1
#
_entry.id   AF-A0A915UUJ0-F1
#
_cell.length_a   1.000
_cell.length_b   1.000
_cell.length_c   1.000
_cell.angle_alpha   90.00
_cell.angle_beta   90.00
_cell.angle_gamma   90.00
#
_symmetry.space_group_name_H-M   'P 1'
#
loop_
_entity.id
_entity.type
_entity.pdbx_description
1 polymer ?
#
loop_
_entity_poly.entity_id
_entity_poly.type
_entity_poly.pdbx_seq_one_letter_code
_entity_poly.pdbx_strand_id
1 'polypeptide(L)'
;MAKPIPPNRRWLQNQGARAESQAPTPAPEPVPRVNLNVQNLIRELLGDPVDEDFDLHALVEAYLDDEPQGRVEVLHARYPGQCQGCGRSIRVGERITRHANWGVWVHEGCRNSQRRALRTITARYSGVCRYCRRAIAVGERISQHNRYGWIHEACAQQLQDQS
;
A
#
# COMPACT_ATOMS: atom_id res chain seq x y z
N MET A 1 40.07 22.01 -8.84
CA MET A 1 38.90 22.70 -8.24
C MET A 1 37.66 22.26 -9.01
N ALA A 2 36.70 21.59 -8.36
CA ALA A 2 35.50 21.08 -9.04
C ALA A 2 34.50 22.22 -9.27
N LYS A 3 33.97 22.32 -10.49
CA LYS A 3 32.92 23.30 -10.83
C LYS A 3 31.62 22.95 -10.08
N PRO A 4 30.88 23.92 -9.54
CA PRO A 4 29.63 23.65 -8.83
C PRO A 4 28.62 22.98 -9.77
N ILE A 5 27.84 22.06 -9.20
CA ILE A 5 26.80 21.34 -9.94
C ILE A 5 25.77 22.36 -10.45
N PRO A 6 25.52 22.43 -11.77
CA PRO A 6 24.60 23.41 -12.32
C PRO A 6 23.17 23.15 -11.82
N PRO A 7 22.40 24.22 -11.55
CA PRO A 7 21.03 24.10 -11.05
C PRO A 7 20.13 23.39 -12.07
N ASN A 8 19.26 22.53 -11.55
CA ASN A 8 18.35 21.73 -12.36
C ASN A 8 17.27 22.63 -13.00
N ARG A 9 17.42 22.92 -14.31
CA ARG A 9 16.51 23.78 -15.08
C ARG A 9 15.05 23.34 -15.04
N ARG A 10 14.78 22.03 -14.98
CA ARG A 10 13.40 21.51 -14.90
C ARG A 10 12.73 21.84 -13.57
N TRP A 11 13.49 21.90 -12.48
CA TRP A 11 12.96 22.26 -11.17
C TRP A 11 12.57 23.74 -11.10
N LEU A 12 13.40 24.63 -11.67
CA LEU A 12 13.10 26.06 -11.78
C LEU A 12 11.87 26.35 -12.66
N GLN A 13 11.71 25.64 -13.79
CA GLN A 13 10.51 25.75 -14.63
C GLN A 13 9.24 25.32 -13.90
N ASN A 14 9.29 24.23 -13.13
CA ASN A 14 8.13 23.78 -12.35
C ASN A 14 7.77 24.75 -11.20
N GLN A 15 8.75 25.48 -10.66
CA GLN A 15 8.47 26.55 -9.70
C GLN A 15 7.78 27.75 -10.36
N GLY A 16 8.26 28.19 -11.54
CA GLY A 16 7.61 29.26 -12.31
C GLY A 16 6.17 28.91 -12.67
N ALA A 17 5.94 27.71 -13.20
CA ALA A 17 4.60 27.22 -13.53
C ALA A 17 3.67 27.14 -12.30
N ARG A 18 4.21 26.83 -11.11
CA ARG A 18 3.44 26.85 -9.85
C ARG A 18 3.08 28.25 -9.39
N ALA A 19 3.96 29.23 -9.61
CA ALA A 19 3.71 30.63 -9.28
C ALA A 19 2.71 31.28 -10.26
N GLU A 20 2.79 30.95 -11.55
CA GLU A 20 1.83 31.40 -12.58
C GLU A 20 0.46 30.73 -12.43
N SER A 21 0.41 29.50 -11.90
CA SER A 21 -0.85 28.79 -11.59
C SER A 21 -1.45 29.19 -10.24
N GLN A 22 -0.72 29.95 -9.41
CA GLN A 22 -1.25 30.61 -8.22
C GLN A 22 -1.89 31.94 -8.63
N ALA A 23 -2.98 31.88 -9.38
CA ALA A 23 -4.00 32.90 -9.24
C ALA A 23 -4.34 32.99 -7.74
N PRO A 24 -4.57 34.18 -7.16
CA PRO A 24 -5.07 34.27 -5.80
C PRO A 24 -6.33 33.41 -5.75
N THR A 25 -6.27 32.32 -4.99
CA THR A 25 -7.46 31.53 -4.71
C THR A 25 -8.45 32.54 -4.12
N PRO A 26 -9.62 32.77 -4.74
CA PRO A 26 -10.64 33.54 -4.06
C PRO A 26 -10.81 32.90 -2.69
N ALA A 27 -10.82 33.72 -1.64
CA ALA A 27 -11.11 33.26 -0.30
C ALA A 27 -12.32 32.33 -0.41
N PRO A 28 -12.29 31.12 0.19
CA PRO A 28 -13.42 30.21 0.07
C PRO A 28 -14.65 30.99 0.51
N GLU A 29 -15.56 31.24 -0.43
CA GLU A 29 -16.85 31.83 -0.09
C GLU A 29 -17.41 30.96 1.04
N PRO A 30 -18.03 31.57 2.07
CA PRO A 30 -18.66 30.80 3.11
C PRO A 30 -19.69 29.92 2.42
N VAL A 31 -19.37 28.63 2.28
CA VAL A 31 -20.27 27.65 1.72
C VAL A 31 -21.54 27.80 2.55
N PRO A 32 -22.69 28.20 1.96
CA PRO A 32 -23.91 28.22 2.73
C PRO A 32 -24.01 26.80 3.28
N ARG A 33 -24.02 26.68 4.62
CA ARG A 33 -24.36 25.43 5.27
C ARG A 33 -25.81 25.20 4.88
N VAL A 34 -26.00 24.55 3.74
CA VAL A 34 -27.29 24.01 3.37
C VAL A 34 -27.54 22.99 4.45
N ASN A 35 -28.42 23.34 5.38
CA ASN A 35 -28.97 22.42 6.35
C ASN A 35 -29.83 21.47 5.50
N LEU A 36 -29.17 20.51 4.87
CA LEU A 36 -29.80 19.49 4.05
C LEU A 36 -30.62 18.65 5.00
N ASN A 37 -31.85 19.07 5.23
CA ASN A 37 -32.86 18.18 5.73
C ASN A 37 -33.07 17.14 4.62
N VAL A 38 -32.29 16.06 4.68
CA VAL A 38 -32.23 14.99 3.68
C VAL A 38 -33.64 14.50 3.34
N GLN A 39 -34.56 14.50 4.31
CA GLN A 39 -35.96 14.16 4.12
C GLN A 39 -36.71 15.09 3.13
N ASN A 40 -36.41 16.39 3.15
CA ASN A 40 -37.04 17.36 2.23
C ASN A 40 -36.47 17.23 0.81
N LEU A 41 -35.17 17.01 0.68
CA LEU A 41 -34.53 16.80 -0.63
C LEU A 41 -35.02 15.51 -1.30
N ILE A 42 -35.15 14.43 -0.53
CA ILE A 42 -35.68 13.14 -1.00
C ILE A 42 -37.13 13.31 -1.49
N ARG A 43 -37.95 14.06 -0.75
CA ARG A 43 -39.35 14.34 -1.13
C ARG A 43 -39.49 15.17 -2.39
N GLU A 44 -38.59 16.14 -2.59
CA GLU A 44 -38.58 17.03 -3.75
C GLU A 44 -38.05 16.35 -5.02
N LEU A 45 -37.11 15.42 -4.89
CA LEU A 45 -36.53 14.67 -6.01
C LEU A 45 -37.41 13.51 -6.50
N LEU A 46 -38.21 12.88 -5.62
CA LEU A 46 -38.92 11.65 -5.96
C LEU A 46 -40.36 11.85 -6.42
N GLY A 47 -41.00 12.99 -6.15
CA GLY A 47 -42.34 13.33 -6.66
C GLY A 47 -43.46 12.35 -6.29
N ASP A 48 -44.42 12.79 -5.47
CA ASP A 48 -45.50 11.98 -4.86
C ASP A 48 -45.00 10.76 -4.03
N PRO A 49 -45.74 10.34 -2.99
CA PRO A 49 -45.25 9.31 -2.08
C PRO A 49 -45.12 7.99 -2.84
N VAL A 50 -43.88 7.53 -2.93
CA VAL A 50 -43.53 6.13 -3.20
C VAL A 50 -44.44 5.27 -2.31
N ASP A 51 -45.13 4.29 -2.89
CA ASP A 51 -46.03 3.37 -2.20
C ASP A 51 -45.48 3.01 -0.81
N GLU A 52 -46.34 2.97 0.21
CA GLU A 52 -45.98 2.76 1.63
C GLU A 52 -45.24 1.43 1.92
N ASP A 53 -44.98 0.62 0.88
CA ASP A 53 -44.20 -0.62 0.91
C ASP A 53 -42.76 -0.45 0.42
N PHE A 54 -42.29 0.77 0.10
CA PHE A 54 -40.88 0.99 -0.28
C PHE A 54 -39.98 0.94 0.96
N ASP A 55 -39.58 -0.27 1.33
CA ASP A 55 -38.64 -0.51 2.41
C ASP A 55 -37.21 -0.13 1.96
N LEU A 56 -36.85 1.13 2.23
CA LEU A 56 -35.51 1.65 2.02
C LEU A 56 -34.45 0.83 2.78
N HIS A 57 -34.81 0.22 3.92
CA HIS A 57 -33.91 -0.62 4.69
C HIS A 57 -33.63 -1.93 3.96
N ALA A 58 -34.65 -2.58 3.40
CA ALA A 58 -34.49 -3.77 2.56
C ALA A 58 -33.66 -3.49 1.29
N LEU A 59 -33.81 -2.31 0.70
CA LEU A 59 -32.98 -1.90 -0.45
C LEU A 59 -31.52 -1.68 -0.05
N VAL A 60 -31.27 -1.03 1.09
CA VAL A 60 -29.91 -0.82 1.62
C VAL A 60 -29.28 -2.15 2.03
N GLU A 61 -30.03 -3.06 2.66
CA GLU A 61 -29.58 -4.43 2.96
C GLU A 61 -29.26 -5.20 1.69
N ALA A 62 -30.14 -5.20 0.68
CA ALA A 62 -29.85 -5.85 -0.61
C ALA A 62 -28.62 -5.26 -1.31
N TYR A 63 -28.38 -3.95 -1.18
CA TYR A 63 -27.20 -3.29 -1.74
C TYR A 63 -25.91 -3.59 -0.96
N LEU A 64 -26.02 -3.86 0.35
CA LEU A 64 -24.90 -4.26 1.19
C LEU A 64 -24.62 -5.77 1.15
N ASP A 65 -25.65 -6.59 0.92
CA ASP A 65 -25.59 -8.05 0.79
C ASP A 65 -25.10 -8.52 -0.58
N ASP A 66 -25.11 -7.65 -1.59
CA ASP A 66 -24.25 -7.79 -2.77
C ASP A 66 -22.79 -7.45 -2.40
N GLU A 67 -22.31 -8.00 -1.28
CA GLU A 67 -20.89 -8.18 -1.06
C GLU A 67 -20.44 -9.13 -2.18
N PRO A 68 -19.61 -8.69 -3.14
CA PRO A 68 -19.01 -9.61 -4.07
C PRO A 68 -18.21 -10.57 -3.19
N GLN A 69 -18.75 -11.76 -2.95
CA GLN A 69 -18.09 -12.84 -2.23
C GLN A 69 -16.77 -13.03 -2.95
N GLY A 70 -15.74 -12.40 -2.38
CA GLY A 70 -14.55 -12.03 -3.11
C GLY A 70 -13.84 -13.29 -3.50
N ARG A 71 -14.12 -13.80 -4.70
CA ARG A 71 -13.38 -14.90 -5.28
C ARG A 71 -11.95 -14.42 -5.28
N VAL A 72 -11.18 -15.08 -4.46
CA VAL A 72 -9.81 -14.69 -4.15
C VAL A 72 -9.07 -14.94 -5.43
N GLU A 73 -8.87 -13.86 -6.18
CA GLU A 73 -8.37 -13.98 -7.53
C GLU A 73 -6.91 -14.39 -7.45
N VAL A 74 -6.67 -15.68 -7.67
CA VAL A 74 -5.33 -16.22 -7.80
C VAL A 74 -4.85 -15.87 -9.20
N LEU A 75 -3.99 -14.87 -9.27
CA LEU A 75 -3.36 -14.42 -10.51
C LEU A 75 -2.07 -15.18 -10.75
N HIS A 76 -1.56 -15.11 -11.98
CA HIS A 76 -0.22 -15.56 -12.31
C HIS A 76 0.72 -14.35 -12.35
N ALA A 77 1.88 -14.47 -11.70
CA ALA A 77 2.84 -13.38 -11.61
C ALA A 77 3.36 -13.01 -13.00
N ARG A 78 3.20 -11.75 -13.40
CA ARG A 78 3.77 -11.21 -14.65
C ARG A 78 5.22 -10.76 -14.51
N TYR A 79 5.63 -10.46 -13.28
CA TYR A 79 6.96 -9.93 -12.95
C TYR A 79 7.55 -10.70 -11.77
N PRO A 80 8.88 -10.84 -11.71
CA PRO A 80 9.53 -11.41 -10.55
C PRO A 80 9.33 -10.51 -9.34
N GLY A 81 9.21 -11.11 -8.16
CA GLY A 81 9.03 -10.39 -6.90
C GLY A 81 9.58 -11.18 -5.72
N GLN A 82 9.35 -10.69 -4.51
CA GLN A 82 9.61 -11.44 -3.28
C GLN A 82 8.30 -11.64 -2.54
N CYS A 83 7.96 -12.89 -2.25
CA CYS A 83 6.81 -13.23 -1.45
C CYS A 83 7.06 -12.81 -0.01
N GLN A 84 6.21 -11.94 0.52
CA GLN A 84 6.36 -11.47 1.90
C GLN A 84 5.83 -12.46 2.94
N GLY A 85 5.15 -13.53 2.54
CA GLY A 85 4.75 -14.59 3.47
C GLY A 85 5.84 -15.62 3.73
N CYS A 86 6.61 -16.02 2.70
CA CYS A 86 7.67 -17.02 2.85
C CYS A 86 9.09 -16.53 2.55
N GLY A 87 9.28 -15.29 2.10
CA GLY A 87 10.60 -14.71 1.79
C GLY A 87 11.22 -15.18 0.47
N ARG A 88 10.67 -16.23 -0.15
CA ARG A 88 11.12 -16.76 -1.44
C ARG A 88 10.76 -15.82 -2.58
N SER A 89 11.56 -15.86 -3.64
CA SER A 89 11.25 -15.13 -4.88
C SER A 89 9.99 -15.68 -5.52
N ILE A 90 9.11 -14.78 -5.96
CA ILE A 90 7.99 -15.07 -6.84
C ILE A 90 8.54 -15.06 -8.26
N ARG A 91 8.42 -16.18 -8.98
CA ARG A 91 8.82 -16.28 -10.40
C ARG A 91 7.64 -15.91 -11.31
N VAL A 92 7.96 -15.48 -12.53
CA VAL A 92 6.94 -15.24 -13.56
C VAL A 92 6.18 -16.55 -13.82
N GLY A 93 4.85 -16.47 -13.88
CA GLY A 93 3.96 -17.63 -14.03
C GLY A 93 3.60 -18.34 -12.72
N GLU A 94 4.16 -17.97 -11.56
CA GLU A 94 3.72 -18.55 -10.28
C GLU A 94 2.35 -17.99 -9.85
N ARG A 95 1.58 -18.84 -9.16
CA ARG A 95 0.28 -18.48 -8.59
C ARG A 95 0.46 -17.54 -7.40
N ILE A 96 -0.07 -16.34 -7.52
CA ILE A 96 -0.01 -15.27 -6.53
C ILE A 96 -1.39 -14.77 -6.16
N THR A 97 -1.51 -14.26 -4.94
CA THR A 97 -2.72 -13.63 -4.44
C THR A 97 -2.34 -12.40 -3.63
N ARG A 98 -3.26 -11.46 -3.52
CA ARG A 98 -3.09 -10.33 -2.60
C ARG A 98 -3.33 -10.80 -1.17
N HIS A 99 -2.38 -10.52 -0.28
CA HIS A 99 -2.54 -10.82 1.14
C HIS A 99 -3.56 -9.87 1.75
N ALA A 100 -4.57 -10.40 2.47
CA ALA A 100 -5.70 -9.62 2.98
C ALA A 100 -5.26 -8.42 3.83
N ASN A 101 -4.34 -8.64 4.76
CA ASN A 101 -3.97 -7.62 5.75
C ASN A 101 -2.76 -6.75 5.34
N TRP A 102 -2.00 -7.15 4.33
CA TRP A 102 -0.74 -6.46 3.98
C TRP A 102 -0.82 -5.71 2.66
N GLY A 103 -1.82 -6.02 1.83
CA GLY A 103 -1.98 -5.42 0.51
C GLY A 103 -0.86 -5.75 -0.48
N VAL A 104 0.02 -6.71 -0.17
CA VAL A 104 1.14 -7.15 -1.00
C VAL A 104 0.85 -8.48 -1.69
N TRP A 105 1.51 -8.72 -2.82
CA TRP A 105 1.45 -10.00 -3.53
C TRP A 105 2.28 -11.07 -2.81
N VAL A 106 1.64 -12.22 -2.59
CA VAL A 106 2.25 -13.39 -1.96
C VAL A 106 1.90 -14.63 -2.77
N HIS A 107 2.65 -15.73 -2.60
CA HIS A 107 2.24 -17.03 -3.15
C HIS A 107 0.84 -17.40 -2.64
N GLU A 108 0.09 -18.14 -3.45
CA GLU A 108 -1.25 -18.64 -3.08
C GLU A 108 -1.26 -19.31 -1.69
N GLY A 109 -0.30 -20.18 -1.40
CA GLY A 109 -0.17 -20.86 -0.10
C GLY A 109 0.28 -19.95 1.05
N CYS A 110 0.77 -18.74 0.77
CA CYS A 110 1.22 -17.78 1.78
C CYS A 110 0.14 -16.75 2.15
N ARG A 111 -1.09 -16.90 1.63
CA ARG A 111 -2.18 -15.94 1.81
C ARG A 111 -2.60 -15.75 3.27
N ASN A 112 -2.63 -16.84 4.02
CA ASN A 112 -3.07 -16.86 5.42
C ASN A 112 -1.86 -16.85 6.37
N SER A 113 -0.67 -16.52 5.87
CA SER A 113 0.52 -16.46 6.71
C SER A 113 0.36 -15.33 7.72
N GLN A 114 0.32 -15.67 9.01
CA GLN A 114 0.33 -14.64 10.05
C GLN A 114 1.72 -14.00 10.19
N ARG A 115 2.77 -14.69 9.71
CA ARG A 115 4.15 -14.24 9.80
C ARG A 115 4.60 -13.64 8.48
N ARG A 116 5.14 -12.42 8.55
CA ARG A 116 5.77 -11.73 7.42
C ARG A 116 7.25 -12.08 7.40
N ALA A 117 7.71 -12.62 6.27
CA ALA A 117 9.11 -12.84 6.02
C ALA A 117 9.88 -11.51 6.05
N LEU A 118 11.10 -11.55 6.57
CA LEU A 118 11.94 -10.37 6.67
C LEU A 118 12.38 -9.93 5.27
N ARG A 119 12.30 -8.63 5.03
CA ARG A 119 12.76 -8.03 3.77
C ARG A 119 14.25 -8.29 3.63
N THR A 120 14.63 -9.01 2.57
CA THR A 120 16.03 -9.36 2.31
C THR A 120 16.52 -8.64 1.07
N ILE A 121 17.68 -7.98 1.18
CA ILE A 121 18.34 -7.26 0.11
C ILE A 121 19.81 -7.65 0.05
N THR A 122 20.46 -7.33 -1.06
CA THR A 122 21.92 -7.40 -1.16
C THR A 122 22.54 -6.14 -0.53
N ALA A 123 23.53 -6.32 0.34
CA ALA A 123 24.26 -5.25 0.98
C ALA A 123 25.03 -4.43 -0.06
N ARG A 124 24.69 -3.13 -0.17
CA ARG A 124 25.40 -2.17 -1.03
C ARG A 124 26.65 -1.59 -0.37
N TYR A 125 26.68 -1.64 0.96
CA TYR A 125 27.75 -1.08 1.78
C TYR A 125 28.16 -2.12 2.81
N SER A 126 29.43 -2.13 3.16
CA SER A 126 29.93 -2.92 4.28
C SER A 126 29.34 -2.40 5.59
N GLY A 127 29.14 -3.29 6.54
CA GLY A 127 28.62 -2.94 7.86
C GLY A 127 28.95 -4.01 8.90
N VAL A 128 28.24 -3.98 10.03
CA VAL A 128 28.35 -5.00 11.06
C VAL A 128 26.95 -5.50 11.38
N CYS A 129 26.78 -6.81 11.38
CA CYS A 129 25.54 -7.46 11.80
C CYS A 129 25.35 -7.26 13.29
N ARG A 130 24.27 -6.59 13.69
CA ARG A 130 24.04 -6.28 15.11
C ARG A 130 23.63 -7.48 15.96
N TYR A 131 23.30 -8.62 15.35
CA TYR A 131 22.99 -9.86 16.05
C TYR A 131 24.25 -10.67 16.36
N CYS A 132 25.01 -11.08 15.34
CA CYS A 132 26.20 -11.92 15.51
C CYS A 132 27.51 -11.14 15.71
N ARG A 133 27.47 -9.81 15.56
CA ARG A 133 28.62 -8.88 15.64
C ARG A 133 29.71 -9.11 14.59
N ARG A 134 29.45 -9.90 13.55
CA ARG A 134 30.37 -10.12 12.42
C ARG A 134 30.17 -9.07 11.34
N ALA A 135 31.20 -8.82 10.54
CA ALA A 135 31.13 -7.91 9.41
C ALA A 135 30.11 -8.39 8.38
N ILE A 136 29.42 -7.44 7.74
CA ILE A 136 28.60 -7.62 6.55
C ILE A 136 29.44 -7.11 5.38
N ALA A 137 29.75 -7.98 4.41
CA ALA A 137 30.45 -7.59 3.19
C ALA A 137 29.47 -7.07 2.12
N VAL A 138 29.98 -6.23 1.22
CA VAL A 138 29.22 -5.81 0.04
C VAL A 138 28.92 -7.04 -0.80
N GLY A 139 27.67 -7.18 -1.25
CA GLY A 139 27.20 -8.37 -1.98
C GLY A 139 26.56 -9.45 -1.11
N GLU A 140 26.70 -9.39 0.22
CA GLU A 140 26.03 -10.35 1.11
C GLU A 140 24.53 -10.08 1.22
N ARG A 141 23.76 -11.13 1.50
CA ARG A 141 22.32 -11.03 1.75
C ARG A 141 22.07 -10.59 3.20
N ILE A 142 21.38 -9.47 3.34
CA ILE A 142 21.00 -8.88 4.62
C ILE A 142 19.49 -8.73 4.72
N SER A 143 18.97 -8.92 5.92
CA SER A 143 17.56 -8.77 6.22
C SER A 143 17.34 -7.67 7.24
N GLN A 144 16.26 -6.91 7.08
CA GLN A 144 15.89 -5.87 8.04
C GLN A 144 15.06 -6.49 9.17
N HIS A 145 15.58 -6.46 10.40
CA HIS A 145 14.89 -6.91 11.60
C HIS A 145 14.53 -5.72 12.50
N ASN A 146 13.32 -5.71 13.07
CA ASN A 146 12.81 -4.56 13.85
C ASN A 146 13.71 -4.21 15.05
N ARG A 147 14.23 -5.21 15.78
CA ARG A 147 15.06 -5.00 16.97
C ARG A 147 16.55 -4.72 16.68
N TYR A 148 17.08 -5.33 15.62
CA TYR A 148 18.53 -5.36 15.36
C TYR A 148 18.93 -4.57 14.12
N GLY A 149 17.98 -3.97 13.39
CA GLY A 149 18.26 -3.30 12.13
C GLY A 149 18.71 -4.30 11.05
N TRP A 150 19.75 -3.94 10.30
CA TRP A 150 20.31 -4.82 9.27
C TRP A 150 21.16 -5.93 9.89
N ILE A 151 20.78 -7.17 9.62
CA ILE A 151 21.48 -8.38 10.05
C ILE A 151 21.67 -9.32 8.85
N HIS A 152 22.58 -10.29 8.94
CA HIS A 152 22.71 -11.33 7.91
C HIS A 152 21.39 -12.09 7.73
N GLU A 153 21.07 -12.51 6.51
CA GLU A 153 19.89 -13.34 6.23
C GLU A 153 19.85 -14.61 7.08
N ALA A 154 21.01 -15.28 7.25
CA ALA A 154 21.11 -16.46 8.12
C ALA A 154 20.79 -16.15 9.59
N CYS A 155 21.22 -15.00 10.10
CA CYS A 155 20.91 -14.56 11.46
C CYS A 155 19.42 -14.21 11.62
N ALA A 156 18.83 -13.61 10.59
CA ALA A 156 17.40 -13.36 10.53
C ALA A 156 16.58 -14.65 10.57
N GLN A 157 16.98 -15.68 9.82
CA GLN A 157 16.30 -16.98 9.82
C GLN A 157 16.37 -17.65 11.20
N GLN A 158 17.56 -17.66 11.82
CA GLN A 158 17.73 -18.22 13.18
C GLN A 158 16.84 -17.55 14.23
N LEU A 159 16.61 -16.23 14.11
CA LEU A 159 15.71 -15.50 15.00
C LEU A 159 14.23 -15.84 14.75
N GLN A 160 13.85 -16.14 13.51
CA GLN A 160 12.49 -16.56 13.18
C GLN A 160 12.19 -17.98 13.67
N ASP A 161 13.17 -18.89 13.60
CA ASP A 161 13.02 -20.27 14.06
C ASP A 161 12.94 -20.37 15.60
N GLN A 162 13.43 -19.36 16.32
CA GLN A 162 13.36 -19.26 17.79
C GLN A 162 12.08 -18.58 18.31
N SER A 163 11.18 -18.14 17.41
CA SER A 163 9.93 -17.43 17.74
C SER A 163 8.70 -18.24 17.39
#